data_AF-A0A7X7G2I2-F1
#
_entry.id   AF-A0A7X7G2I2-F1
#
_cell.length_a   1.000
_cell.length_b   1.000
_cell.length_c   1.000
_cell.angle_alpha   90.00
_cell.angle_beta   90.00
_cell.angle_gamma   90.00
#
_symmetry.space_group_name_H-M   'P 1'
#
loop_
_entity.id
_entity.type
_entity.pdbx_description
1 polymer ?
#
loop_
_entity_poly.entity_id
_entity_poly.type
_entity_poly.pdbx_seq_one_letter_code
_entity_poly.pdbx_strand_id
1 'polypeptide(L)'
;MEATVPETTRYGAAALVLLAVVFVCAAPFYWRNAELPEVRASESYENSDLYEFVLPATHFAYGRVRSGQFPLWNARQMCGLPLLADNRIGLFQPLNAVFLVPPTERAMALHSFMCLALMGFGFVLYARSLDLAYGAALIGGIVYAFAGASAAAMSRPYLATALAWMPFLFWTCREFTRFGGRGWMLGAGLTGAAFIFSGAYAIVVMVLPILLVYTILHGFTKRRDEFRLRAALGGLAIGGAIAVCLTAIQW
;
A
#
# COMPACT_ATOMS: atom_id res chain seq x y z
N MET A 1 25.50 -24.21 4.72
CA MET A 1 25.45 -23.64 3.35
C MET A 1 23.99 -23.41 2.99
N GLU A 2 23.51 -22.18 3.11
CA GLU A 2 22.16 -21.81 2.71
C GLU A 2 22.11 -21.78 1.18
N ALA A 3 21.39 -22.71 0.56
CA ALA A 3 21.23 -22.77 -0.89
C ALA A 3 20.43 -21.55 -1.36
N THR A 4 21.11 -20.48 -1.74
CA THR A 4 20.48 -19.31 -2.34
C THR A 4 19.93 -19.69 -3.71
N VAL A 5 18.62 -19.58 -3.89
CA VAL A 5 17.94 -19.78 -5.18
C VAL A 5 18.59 -18.89 -6.26
N PRO A 6 18.94 -19.43 -7.44
CA PRO A 6 19.50 -18.65 -8.55
C PRO A 6 18.61 -17.46 -8.91
N GLU A 7 19.22 -16.33 -9.28
CA GLU A 7 18.54 -15.06 -9.57
C GLU A 7 17.50 -15.20 -10.70
N THR A 8 17.78 -16.04 -11.71
CA THR A 8 16.91 -16.31 -12.86
C THR A 8 15.65 -17.10 -12.53
N THR A 9 15.60 -17.77 -11.38
CA THR A 9 14.46 -18.60 -10.94
C THR A 9 13.79 -18.09 -9.67
N ARG A 10 14.24 -16.97 -9.08
CA ARG A 10 13.62 -16.42 -7.86
C ARG A 10 12.17 -15.99 -8.10
N TYR A 11 11.91 -15.36 -9.24
CA TYR A 11 10.60 -14.84 -9.62
C TYR A 11 10.08 -15.57 -10.87
N GLY A 12 9.67 -16.83 -10.71
CA GLY A 12 8.99 -17.57 -11.77
C GLY A 12 7.68 -16.91 -12.16
N ALA A 13 7.59 -16.40 -13.39
CA ALA A 13 6.44 -15.62 -13.87
C ALA A 13 5.11 -16.39 -13.73
N ALA A 14 5.08 -17.66 -14.13
CA ALA A 14 3.88 -18.50 -14.02
C ALA A 14 3.41 -18.65 -12.55
N ALA A 15 4.34 -18.86 -11.62
CA ALA A 15 4.01 -18.95 -10.20
C ALA A 15 3.47 -17.63 -9.65
N LEU A 16 4.09 -16.49 -10.02
CA LEU A 16 3.62 -15.17 -9.59
C LEU A 16 2.25 -14.82 -10.15
N VAL A 17 1.98 -15.14 -11.43
CA VAL A 17 0.66 -14.95 -12.04
C VAL A 17 -0.38 -15.79 -11.31
N LEU A 18 -0.09 -17.07 -11.06
CA LEU A 18 -1.00 -17.95 -10.33
C LEU A 18 -1.30 -17.41 -8.92
N LEU A 19 -0.28 -16.94 -8.20
CA LEU A 19 -0.46 -16.36 -6.86
C LEU A 19 -1.26 -15.05 -6.91
N ALA A 20 -1.03 -14.19 -7.90
CA ALA A 20 -1.83 -12.98 -8.10
C ALA A 20 -3.31 -13.33 -8.34
N VAL A 21 -3.60 -14.33 -9.18
CA VAL A 21 -4.97 -14.83 -9.43
C VAL A 21 -5.60 -15.34 -8.14
N VAL A 22 -4.86 -16.10 -7.33
CA VAL A 22 -5.34 -16.60 -6.02
C VAL A 22 -5.83 -15.44 -5.14
N PHE A 23 -5.03 -14.38 -4.98
CA PHE A 23 -5.42 -13.25 -4.13
C PHE A 23 -6.58 -12.43 -4.72
N VAL A 24 -6.62 -12.22 -6.04
CA VAL A 24 -7.73 -11.55 -6.73
C VAL A 24 -9.04 -12.32 -6.54
N CYS A 25 -9.01 -13.66 -6.62
CA CYS A 25 -10.19 -14.49 -6.40
C CYS A 25 -10.59 -14.62 -4.92
N ALA A 26 -9.61 -14.62 -4.00
CA ALA A 26 -9.86 -14.77 -2.58
C ALA A 26 -10.43 -13.50 -1.92
N ALA A 27 -10.06 -12.30 -2.41
CA ALA A 27 -10.49 -11.05 -1.78
C ALA A 27 -12.03 -10.85 -1.71
N PRO A 28 -12.81 -11.09 -2.79
CA PRO A 28 -14.26 -11.02 -2.71
C PRO A 28 -14.87 -12.08 -1.81
N PHE A 29 -14.28 -13.28 -1.77
CA PHE A 29 -14.75 -14.37 -0.91
C PHE A 29 -14.56 -14.02 0.57
N TYR A 30 -13.40 -13.47 0.94
CA TYR A 30 -13.14 -13.00 2.29
C TYR A 30 -14.16 -11.94 2.72
N TRP A 31 -14.37 -10.92 1.89
CA TRP A 31 -15.30 -9.84 2.20
C TRP A 31 -16.71 -10.32 2.51
N ARG A 32 -17.23 -11.23 1.67
CA ARG A 32 -18.56 -11.82 1.83
C ARG A 32 -18.75 -12.55 3.17
N ASN A 33 -17.68 -13.07 3.76
CA ASN A 33 -17.73 -13.81 5.02
C ASN A 33 -17.27 -12.98 6.23
N ALA A 34 -16.60 -11.86 6.01
CA ALA A 34 -16.12 -10.96 7.07
C ALA A 34 -17.20 -9.95 7.50
N GLU A 35 -18.13 -9.59 6.61
CA GLU A 35 -19.29 -8.76 6.98
C GLU A 35 -20.28 -9.56 7.81
N LEU A 36 -20.59 -9.08 9.03
CA LEU A 36 -21.70 -9.58 9.83
C LEU A 36 -23.02 -9.23 9.12
N PRO A 37 -23.87 -10.22 8.75
CA PRO A 37 -25.17 -9.91 8.18
C PRO A 37 -26.03 -9.13 9.19
N GLU A 38 -26.69 -8.08 8.71
CA GLU A 38 -27.87 -7.47 9.36
C GLU A 38 -27.64 -6.76 10.72
N VAL A 39 -26.47 -6.14 10.94
CA VAL A 39 -26.28 -5.23 12.10
C VAL A 39 -26.59 -3.79 11.69
N ARG A 40 -27.39 -3.07 12.50
CA ARG A 40 -27.63 -1.64 12.27
C ARG A 40 -26.31 -0.88 12.33
N ALA A 41 -26.06 0.04 11.40
CA ALA A 41 -24.82 0.82 11.35
C ALA A 41 -24.50 1.57 12.66
N SER A 42 -25.52 1.91 13.46
CA SER A 42 -25.38 2.52 14.80
C SER A 42 -24.83 1.56 15.87
N GLU A 43 -24.88 0.25 15.65
CA GLU A 43 -24.46 -0.77 16.63
C GLU A 43 -23.04 -1.31 16.34
N SER A 44 -22.52 -1.10 15.12
CA SER A 44 -21.11 -1.37 14.80
C SER A 44 -20.30 -0.08 14.89
N TYR A 45 -19.82 0.24 16.08
CA TYR A 45 -18.94 1.40 16.33
C TYR A 45 -17.73 1.43 15.38
N GLU A 46 -17.24 0.28 14.92
CA GLU A 46 -16.14 0.17 13.96
C GLU A 46 -16.45 0.76 12.58
N ASN A 47 -17.72 0.90 12.22
CA ASN A 47 -18.17 1.44 10.94
C ASN A 47 -18.71 2.88 11.02
N SER A 48 -18.74 3.51 12.20
CA SER A 48 -19.24 4.89 12.32
C SER A 48 -18.44 5.86 11.45
N ASP A 49 -17.10 5.78 11.47
CA ASP A 49 -16.19 6.60 10.64
C ASP A 49 -16.49 6.45 9.14
N LEU A 50 -16.87 5.24 8.70
CA LEU A 50 -17.25 4.98 7.30
C LEU A 50 -18.43 5.83 6.88
N TYR A 51 -19.50 5.83 7.67
CA TYR A 51 -20.75 6.51 7.34
C TYR A 51 -20.75 7.99 7.68
N GLU A 52 -20.07 8.39 8.75
CA GLU A 52 -20.03 9.80 9.21
C GLU A 52 -19.03 10.65 8.42
N PHE A 53 -17.91 10.05 7.98
CA PHE A 53 -16.83 10.80 7.36
C PHE A 53 -16.37 10.22 6.03
N VAL A 54 -15.89 8.97 5.99
CA VAL A 54 -15.14 8.44 4.84
C VAL A 54 -16.00 8.42 3.57
N LEU A 55 -17.19 7.81 3.63
CA LEU A 55 -18.09 7.70 2.48
C LEU A 55 -18.57 9.06 1.97
N PRO A 56 -19.15 9.96 2.80
CA PRO A 56 -19.62 11.25 2.31
C PRO A 56 -18.48 12.15 1.80
N ALA A 57 -17.31 12.14 2.46
CA ALA A 57 -16.17 12.95 2.04
C ALA A 57 -15.58 12.44 0.71
N THR A 58 -15.42 11.12 0.56
CA THR A 58 -14.98 10.49 -0.70
C THR A 58 -16.00 10.75 -1.82
N HIS A 59 -17.29 10.56 -1.54
CA HIS A 59 -18.35 10.82 -2.52
C HIS A 59 -18.33 12.27 -3.01
N PHE A 60 -18.19 13.23 -2.08
CA PHE A 60 -18.11 14.65 -2.43
C PHE A 60 -16.84 14.96 -3.23
N ALA A 61 -15.66 14.55 -2.77
CA ALA A 61 -14.39 14.85 -3.42
C ALA A 61 -14.31 14.29 -4.85
N TYR A 62 -14.53 12.98 -5.02
CA TYR A 62 -14.47 12.36 -6.34
C TYR A 62 -15.69 12.70 -7.22
N GLY A 63 -16.83 13.07 -6.63
CA GLY A 63 -17.94 13.69 -7.35
C GLY A 63 -17.55 15.02 -8.01
N ARG A 64 -16.81 15.87 -7.29
CA ARG A 64 -16.29 17.14 -7.83
C ARG A 64 -15.30 16.90 -8.97
N VAL A 65 -14.34 15.99 -8.79
CA VAL A 65 -13.37 15.64 -9.84
C VAL A 65 -14.08 15.13 -11.09
N ARG A 66 -15.08 14.24 -10.94
CA ARG A 66 -15.90 13.74 -12.07
C ARG A 66 -16.66 14.85 -12.80
N SER A 67 -17.05 15.91 -12.10
CA SER A 67 -17.67 17.09 -12.70
C SER A 67 -16.69 18.09 -13.34
N GLY A 68 -15.40 17.74 -13.43
CA GLY A 68 -14.35 18.60 -13.97
C GLY A 68 -13.90 19.70 -13.00
N GLN A 69 -14.27 19.62 -11.72
CA GLN A 69 -13.95 20.62 -10.72
C GLN A 69 -12.90 20.08 -9.76
N PHE A 70 -11.82 20.83 -9.58
CA PHE A 70 -10.80 20.44 -8.63
C PHE A 70 -11.31 20.63 -7.18
N PRO A 71 -11.25 19.59 -6.31
CA PRO A 71 -11.88 19.57 -4.99
C PRO A 71 -11.05 20.33 -3.94
N LEU A 72 -10.99 21.65 -4.05
CA LEU A 72 -10.19 22.50 -3.14
C LEU A 72 -10.87 22.74 -1.78
N TRP A 73 -12.19 22.96 -1.78
CA TRP A 73 -12.95 23.39 -0.60
C TRP A 73 -14.21 22.58 -0.41
N ASN A 74 -14.49 22.19 0.83
CA ASN A 74 -15.74 21.56 1.23
C ASN A 74 -16.56 22.51 2.11
N ALA A 75 -17.54 23.19 1.52
CA ALA A 75 -18.47 24.06 2.25
C ALA A 75 -19.52 23.30 3.10
N ARG A 76 -19.59 21.97 2.99
CA ARG A 76 -20.61 21.13 3.62
C ARG A 76 -20.20 20.58 5.00
N GLN A 77 -18.98 20.85 5.45
CA GLN A 77 -18.47 20.39 6.74
C GLN A 77 -17.92 21.57 7.53
N MET A 78 -18.27 21.65 8.82
CA MET A 78 -17.70 22.61 9.79
C MET A 78 -17.63 24.07 9.29
N CYS A 79 -18.67 24.54 8.60
CA CYS A 79 -18.72 25.87 7.96
C CYS A 79 -17.69 26.12 6.84
N GLY A 80 -16.97 25.08 6.40
CA GLY A 80 -15.98 25.14 5.33
C GLY A 80 -14.62 24.58 5.76
N LEU A 81 -14.08 23.63 4.98
CA LEU A 81 -12.76 23.05 5.21
C LEU A 81 -11.97 22.89 3.89
N PRO A 82 -10.63 23.02 3.93
CA PRO A 82 -9.78 22.73 2.78
C PRO A 82 -9.76 21.24 2.50
N LEU A 83 -10.43 20.82 1.42
CA LEU A 83 -10.64 19.41 1.08
C LEU A 83 -9.39 18.75 0.50
N LEU A 84 -8.59 19.51 -0.26
CA LEU A 84 -7.32 19.04 -0.81
C LEU A 84 -6.29 18.74 0.30
N ALA A 85 -6.32 19.52 1.38
CA ALA A 85 -5.43 19.36 2.52
C ALA A 85 -5.79 18.14 3.39
N ASP A 86 -7.00 17.59 3.21
CA ASP A 86 -7.38 16.35 3.88
C ASP A 86 -6.74 15.15 3.17
N ASN A 87 -5.56 14.79 3.67
CA ASN A 87 -4.78 13.65 3.23
C ASN A 87 -5.57 12.33 3.17
N ARG A 88 -6.60 12.15 4.00
CA ARG A 88 -7.42 10.92 4.04
C ARG A 88 -8.23 10.71 2.77
N ILE A 89 -8.48 11.76 1.99
CA ILE A 89 -9.17 11.67 0.69
C ILE A 89 -8.26 11.03 -0.38
N GLY A 90 -6.94 11.24 -0.25
CA GLY A 90 -5.93 10.60 -1.09
C GLY A 90 -6.14 10.83 -2.59
N LEU A 91 -6.39 12.07 -3.04
CA LEU A 91 -6.64 12.38 -4.47
C LEU A 91 -5.52 11.95 -5.42
N PHE A 92 -4.28 11.94 -4.92
CA PHE A 92 -3.10 11.56 -5.67
C PHE A 92 -2.67 10.10 -5.43
N GLN A 93 -3.46 9.33 -4.67
CA GLN A 93 -3.20 7.91 -4.45
C GLN A 93 -3.64 7.12 -5.70
N PRO A 94 -2.73 6.46 -6.43
CA PRO A 94 -3.08 5.75 -7.67
C PRO A 94 -4.20 4.72 -7.49
N LEU A 95 -4.26 4.01 -6.36
CA LEU A 95 -5.32 3.03 -6.10
C LEU A 95 -6.70 3.67 -5.92
N ASN A 96 -6.76 4.94 -5.52
CA ASN A 96 -8.00 5.67 -5.36
C ASN A 96 -8.60 6.15 -6.71
N ALA A 97 -7.90 5.96 -7.84
CA ALA A 97 -8.44 6.27 -9.15
C ALA A 97 -9.77 5.53 -9.44
N VAL A 98 -10.00 4.39 -8.77
CA VAL A 98 -11.26 3.64 -8.84
C VAL A 98 -12.48 4.47 -8.43
N PHE A 99 -12.33 5.49 -7.58
CA PHE A 99 -13.44 6.37 -7.18
C PHE A 99 -13.92 7.31 -8.30
N LEU A 100 -13.21 7.38 -9.43
CA LEU A 100 -13.57 8.23 -10.57
C LEU A 100 -14.58 7.59 -11.53
N VAL A 101 -14.81 6.27 -11.46
CA VAL A 101 -15.59 5.54 -12.47
C VAL A 101 -16.96 5.09 -11.92
N PRO A 102 -17.05 4.05 -11.06
CA PRO A 102 -18.32 3.63 -10.47
C PRO A 102 -18.92 4.61 -9.44
N PRO A 103 -20.20 4.40 -9.05
CA PRO A 103 -20.76 4.98 -7.84
C PRO A 103 -19.89 4.69 -6.62
N THR A 104 -19.81 5.63 -5.68
CA THR A 104 -18.83 5.62 -4.59
C THR A 104 -18.93 4.36 -3.73
N GLU A 105 -20.13 3.82 -3.52
CA GLU A 105 -20.38 2.62 -2.73
C GLU A 105 -19.77 1.39 -3.40
N ARG A 106 -19.94 1.26 -4.72
CA ARG A 106 -19.32 0.18 -5.50
C ARG A 106 -17.82 0.38 -5.63
N ALA A 107 -17.38 1.63 -5.73
CA ALA A 107 -15.97 1.99 -5.76
C ALA A 107 -15.27 1.58 -4.46
N MET A 108 -15.91 1.78 -3.30
CA MET A 108 -15.40 1.35 -1.99
C MET A 108 -15.13 -0.17 -1.96
N ALA A 109 -16.09 -0.99 -2.39
CA ALA A 109 -15.89 -2.44 -2.43
C ALA A 109 -14.76 -2.85 -3.39
N LEU A 110 -14.75 -2.29 -4.60
CA LEU A 110 -13.71 -2.57 -5.59
C LEU A 110 -12.32 -2.14 -5.10
N HIS A 111 -12.23 -0.97 -4.47
CA HIS A 111 -11.02 -0.46 -3.84
C HIS A 111 -10.48 -1.44 -2.79
N SER A 112 -11.35 -1.93 -1.90
CA SER A 112 -10.98 -2.89 -0.86
C SER A 112 -10.49 -4.21 -1.44
N PHE A 113 -11.15 -4.74 -2.47
CA PHE A 113 -10.70 -5.98 -3.14
C PHE A 113 -9.33 -5.81 -3.79
N MET A 114 -9.11 -4.69 -4.47
CA MET A 114 -7.82 -4.36 -5.06
C MET A 114 -6.73 -4.26 -3.99
N CYS A 115 -7.00 -3.59 -2.87
CA CYS A 115 -6.04 -3.46 -1.78
C CYS A 115 -5.70 -4.81 -1.16
N LEU A 116 -6.69 -5.64 -0.81
CA LEU A 116 -6.45 -6.99 -0.27
C LEU A 116 -5.62 -7.86 -1.22
N ALA A 117 -5.93 -7.80 -2.52
CA ALA A 117 -5.18 -8.56 -3.51
C ALA A 117 -3.72 -8.11 -3.59
N LEU A 118 -3.49 -6.78 -3.58
CA LEU A 118 -2.15 -6.19 -3.58
C LEU A 118 -1.39 -6.44 -2.28
N MET A 119 -2.05 -6.44 -1.13
CA MET A 119 -1.46 -6.77 0.17
C MET A 119 -0.86 -8.18 0.14
N GLY A 120 -1.66 -9.17 -0.27
CA GLY A 120 -1.22 -10.57 -0.34
C GLY A 120 -0.11 -10.79 -1.37
N PHE A 121 -0.30 -10.25 -2.57
CA PHE A 121 0.69 -10.37 -3.66
C PHE A 121 2.00 -9.65 -3.34
N GLY A 122 1.94 -8.42 -2.83
CA GLY A 122 3.10 -7.66 -2.41
C GLY A 122 3.86 -8.39 -1.31
N PHE A 123 3.15 -9.00 -0.35
CA PHE A 123 3.80 -9.79 0.69
C PHE A 123 4.51 -11.02 0.12
N VAL A 124 3.92 -11.70 -0.88
CA VAL A 124 4.61 -12.78 -1.59
C VAL A 124 5.93 -12.30 -2.19
N LEU A 125 5.93 -11.16 -2.90
CA LEU A 125 7.16 -10.59 -3.46
C LEU A 125 8.20 -10.29 -2.38
N TYR A 126 7.77 -9.66 -1.29
CA TYR A 126 8.64 -9.40 -0.14
C TYR A 126 9.22 -10.70 0.45
N ALA A 127 8.39 -11.71 0.72
CA ALA A 127 8.83 -13.00 1.25
C ALA A 127 9.80 -13.71 0.29
N ARG A 128 9.57 -13.61 -1.03
CA ARG A 128 10.50 -14.13 -2.04
C ARG A 128 11.84 -13.41 -2.04
N SER A 129 11.88 -12.11 -1.74
CA SER A 129 13.16 -11.37 -1.57
C SER A 129 13.95 -11.81 -0.32
N LEU A 130 13.27 -12.43 0.65
CA LEU A 130 13.88 -13.10 1.80
C LEU A 130 14.32 -14.55 1.49
N ASP A 131 14.29 -14.95 0.22
CA ASP A 131 14.63 -16.30 -0.25
C ASP A 131 13.68 -17.41 0.30
N LEU A 132 12.51 -17.07 0.85
CA LEU A 132 11.51 -18.03 1.32
C LEU A 132 10.79 -18.72 0.17
N ALA A 133 10.52 -20.03 0.27
CA ALA A 133 9.80 -20.79 -0.76
C ALA A 133 8.37 -20.26 -1.02
N TYR A 134 7.83 -20.51 -2.22
CA TYR A 134 6.50 -20.03 -2.63
C TYR A 134 5.36 -20.43 -1.67
N GLY A 135 5.41 -21.64 -1.10
CA GLY A 135 4.40 -22.07 -0.12
C GLY A 135 4.41 -21.21 1.14
N ALA A 136 5.59 -20.92 1.69
CA ALA A 136 5.74 -20.03 2.86
C ALA A 136 5.33 -18.59 2.51
N ALA A 137 5.70 -18.10 1.33
CA ALA A 137 5.31 -16.78 0.84
C ALA A 137 3.79 -16.66 0.68
N LEU A 138 3.11 -17.68 0.14
CA LEU A 138 1.66 -17.73 0.01
C LEU A 138 0.96 -17.70 1.38
N ILE A 139 1.40 -18.53 2.32
CA ILE A 139 0.83 -18.55 3.68
C ILE A 139 0.99 -17.18 4.35
N GLY A 140 2.18 -16.59 4.28
CA GLY A 140 2.40 -15.26 4.83
C GLY A 140 1.55 -14.17 4.15
N GLY A 141 1.37 -14.25 2.83
CA GLY A 141 0.50 -13.33 2.10
C GLY A 141 -0.98 -13.48 2.46
N ILE A 142 -1.46 -14.72 2.68
CA ILE A 142 -2.82 -14.99 3.18
C ILE A 142 -3.00 -14.38 4.57
N VAL A 143 -2.07 -14.65 5.49
CA VAL A 143 -2.13 -14.13 6.86
C VAL A 143 -2.10 -12.59 6.85
N TYR A 144 -1.23 -11.99 6.03
CA TYR A 144 -1.14 -10.53 5.94
C TYR A 144 -2.39 -9.90 5.33
N ALA A 145 -2.87 -10.41 4.20
CA ALA A 145 -4.03 -9.85 3.51
C ALA A 145 -5.33 -10.02 4.30
N PHE A 146 -5.52 -11.16 4.96
CA PHE A 146 -6.81 -11.55 5.55
C PHE A 146 -6.83 -11.55 7.09
N ALA A 147 -5.85 -10.92 7.73
CA ALA A 147 -5.88 -10.65 9.17
C ALA A 147 -6.92 -9.59 9.55
N GLY A 148 -7.34 -9.59 10.82
CA GLY A 148 -8.33 -8.62 11.35
C GLY A 148 -7.91 -7.16 11.18
N ALA A 149 -6.61 -6.84 11.28
CA ALA A 149 -6.11 -5.48 11.04
C ALA A 149 -6.34 -5.03 9.58
N SER A 150 -6.17 -5.94 8.62
CA SER A 150 -6.43 -5.68 7.20
C SER A 150 -7.93 -5.55 6.94
N ALA A 151 -8.76 -6.36 7.61
CA ALA A 151 -10.21 -6.23 7.58
C ALA A 151 -10.67 -4.84 8.05
N ALA A 152 -10.19 -4.40 9.22
CA ALA A 152 -10.52 -3.11 9.82
C ALA A 152 -10.05 -1.92 8.97
N ALA A 153 -9.05 -2.11 8.11
CA ALA A 153 -8.56 -1.08 7.20
C ALA A 153 -9.48 -0.85 5.99
N MET A 154 -10.31 -1.81 5.60
CA MET A 154 -11.05 -1.76 4.34
C MET A 154 -12.18 -0.73 4.31
N SER A 155 -12.67 -0.28 5.47
CA SER A 155 -13.60 0.85 5.57
C SER A 155 -12.90 2.21 5.42
N ARG A 156 -11.56 2.24 5.36
CA ARG A 156 -10.73 3.45 5.38
C ARG A 156 -9.70 3.41 4.25
N PRO A 157 -10.02 3.95 3.05
CA PRO A 157 -9.15 3.85 1.87
C PRO A 157 -7.70 4.27 2.10
N TYR A 158 -7.50 5.34 2.87
CA TYR A 158 -6.16 5.85 3.20
C TYR A 158 -5.33 4.79 3.97
N LEU A 159 -5.96 4.00 4.85
CA LEU A 159 -5.31 2.96 5.62
C LEU A 159 -5.09 1.70 4.77
N ALA A 160 -6.11 1.29 4.00
CA ALA A 160 -6.04 0.15 3.09
C ALA A 160 -4.91 0.30 2.05
N THR A 161 -4.77 1.49 1.45
CA THR A 161 -3.70 1.75 0.47
C THR A 161 -2.31 1.77 1.10
N ALA A 162 -2.17 2.29 2.33
CA ALA A 162 -0.91 2.22 3.07
C ALA A 162 -0.46 0.76 3.27
N LEU A 163 -1.37 -0.09 3.74
CA LEU A 163 -1.09 -1.51 3.93
C LEU A 163 -0.84 -2.24 2.59
N ALA A 164 -1.55 -1.88 1.52
CA ALA A 164 -1.31 -2.44 0.19
C ALA A 164 0.10 -2.14 -0.35
N TRP A 165 0.57 -0.90 -0.20
CA TRP A 165 1.89 -0.49 -0.70
C TRP A 165 3.07 -0.89 0.19
N MET A 166 2.82 -1.08 1.50
CA MET A 166 3.85 -1.41 2.48
C MET A 166 4.73 -2.61 2.06
N PRO A 167 4.21 -3.79 1.71
CA PRO A 167 5.08 -4.91 1.35
C PRO A 167 5.87 -4.68 0.05
N PHE A 168 5.33 -3.93 -0.92
CA PHE A 168 6.09 -3.54 -2.13
C PHE A 168 7.25 -2.59 -1.80
N LEU A 169 7.06 -1.70 -0.82
CA LEU A 169 8.11 -0.80 -0.34
C LEU A 169 9.26 -1.60 0.32
N PHE A 170 8.94 -2.57 1.17
CA PHE A 170 9.96 -3.44 1.75
C PHE A 170 10.66 -4.30 0.70
N TRP A 171 9.90 -4.85 -0.25
CA TRP A 171 10.42 -5.64 -1.37
C TRP A 171 11.40 -4.86 -2.24
N THR A 172 11.01 -3.69 -2.74
CA THR A 172 11.86 -2.86 -3.62
C THR A 172 13.10 -2.35 -2.90
N CYS A 173 13.00 -1.92 -1.63
CA CYS A 173 14.17 -1.55 -0.83
C CYS A 173 15.11 -2.74 -0.58
N ARG A 174 14.58 -3.93 -0.34
CA ARG A 174 15.38 -5.15 -0.15
C ARG A 174 16.12 -5.53 -1.43
N GLU A 175 15.44 -5.52 -2.56
CA GLU A 175 16.03 -5.82 -3.86
C GLU A 175 17.07 -4.75 -4.27
N PHE A 176 16.80 -3.47 -3.99
CA PHE A 176 17.77 -2.38 -4.18
C PHE A 176 19.04 -2.57 -3.34
N THR A 177 18.92 -2.92 -2.06
CA THR A 177 20.10 -3.16 -1.21
C THR A 177 20.90 -4.40 -1.64
N ARG A 178 20.24 -5.40 -2.25
CA ARG A 178 20.88 -6.64 -2.70
C ARG A 178 21.60 -6.48 -4.03
N PHE A 179 20.92 -5.90 -5.03
CA PHE A 179 21.38 -5.85 -6.42
C PHE A 179 21.81 -4.45 -6.86
N GLY A 180 21.35 -3.40 -6.19
CA GLY A 180 21.57 -2.02 -6.61
C GLY A 180 20.85 -1.68 -7.91
N GLY A 181 21.32 -0.62 -8.58
CA GLY A 181 20.84 -0.23 -9.91
C GLY A 181 19.69 0.78 -9.91
N ARG A 182 19.56 1.49 -11.03
CA ARG A 182 18.59 2.60 -11.18
C ARG A 182 17.14 2.12 -11.17
N GLY A 183 16.86 0.94 -11.72
CA GLY A 183 15.50 0.38 -11.77
C GLY A 183 14.93 0.14 -10.36
N TRP A 184 15.70 -0.51 -9.49
CA TRP A 184 15.28 -0.76 -8.11
C TRP A 184 15.24 0.51 -7.25
N MET A 185 16.15 1.46 -7.50
CA MET A 185 16.10 2.80 -6.87
C MET A 185 14.81 3.54 -7.23
N LEU A 186 14.44 3.54 -8.51
CA LEU A 186 13.18 4.14 -8.98
C LEU A 186 11.97 3.38 -8.41
N GLY A 187 12.02 2.05 -8.41
CA GLY A 187 10.99 1.22 -7.80
C GLY A 187 10.74 1.58 -6.34
N ALA A 188 11.80 1.66 -5.53
CA ALA A 188 11.71 2.06 -4.13
C ALA A 188 11.17 3.49 -3.95
N GLY A 189 11.61 4.43 -4.79
CA GLY A 189 11.09 5.80 -4.79
C GLY A 189 9.60 5.89 -5.15
N LEU A 190 9.16 5.15 -6.17
CA LEU A 190 7.76 5.12 -6.61
C LEU A 190 6.85 4.43 -5.58
N THR A 191 7.27 3.29 -5.03
CA THR A 191 6.50 2.63 -3.96
C THR A 191 6.50 3.46 -2.67
N GLY A 192 7.60 4.19 -2.39
CA GLY A 192 7.68 5.13 -1.28
C GLY A 192 6.73 6.31 -1.47
N ALA A 193 6.69 6.89 -2.66
CA ALA A 193 5.73 7.94 -3.01
C ALA A 193 4.30 7.45 -2.87
N ALA A 194 3.97 6.29 -3.44
CA ALA A 194 2.65 5.68 -3.33
C ALA A 194 2.26 5.36 -1.89
N PHE A 195 3.21 4.94 -1.06
CA PHE A 195 2.99 4.71 0.36
C PHE A 195 2.71 6.01 1.13
N ILE A 196 3.45 7.10 0.86
CA ILE A 196 3.20 8.42 1.46
C ILE A 196 1.85 9.00 0.98
N PHE A 197 1.55 8.85 -0.31
CA PHE A 197 0.29 9.29 -0.93
C PHE A 197 -0.95 8.62 -0.34
N SER A 198 -0.80 7.51 0.40
CA SER A 198 -1.90 6.89 1.12
C SER A 198 -2.62 7.85 2.07
N GLY A 199 -1.92 8.87 2.60
CA GLY A 199 -2.49 9.79 3.58
C GLY A 199 -2.57 9.24 4.99
N ALA A 200 -2.15 7.99 5.22
CA ALA A 200 -2.04 7.38 6.55
C ALA A 200 -0.79 7.87 7.30
N TYR A 201 -0.69 9.18 7.56
CA TYR A 201 0.56 9.79 8.07
C TYR A 201 1.09 9.16 9.36
N ALA A 202 0.23 8.73 10.28
CA ALA A 202 0.66 8.00 11.46
C ALA A 202 1.43 6.71 11.11
N ILE A 203 0.94 5.93 10.16
CA ILE A 203 1.60 4.71 9.70
C ILE A 203 2.85 5.03 8.90
N VAL A 204 2.81 6.04 8.05
CA VAL A 204 3.97 6.47 7.27
C VAL A 204 5.12 6.85 8.19
N VAL A 205 4.85 7.69 9.20
CA VAL A 205 5.84 8.13 10.20
C VAL A 205 6.38 6.97 11.03
N MET A 206 5.58 5.94 11.31
CA MET A 206 6.04 4.76 12.04
C MET A 206 6.87 3.80 11.17
N VAL A 207 6.46 3.59 9.91
CA VAL A 207 7.04 2.58 9.03
C VAL A 207 8.33 3.07 8.38
N LEU A 208 8.47 4.35 8.02
CA LEU A 208 9.68 4.84 7.36
C LEU A 208 10.95 4.68 8.24
N PRO A 209 10.95 4.98 9.55
CA PRO A 209 12.08 4.69 10.43
C PRO A 209 12.37 3.19 10.55
N ILE A 210 11.33 2.35 10.63
CA ILE A 210 11.49 0.88 10.68
C ILE A 210 12.12 0.38 9.39
N LEU A 211 11.69 0.88 8.23
CA LEU A 211 12.25 0.56 6.92
C LEU A 211 13.72 0.99 6.84
N LEU A 212 14.06 2.16 7.37
CA LEU A 212 15.44 2.63 7.44
C LEU A 212 16.31 1.68 8.29
N VAL A 213 15.86 1.33 9.50
CA VAL A 213 16.57 0.37 10.36
C VAL A 213 16.67 -1.01 9.68
N TYR A 214 15.57 -1.49 9.10
CA TYR A 214 15.50 -2.75 8.37
C TYR A 214 16.53 -2.80 7.23
N THR A 215 16.58 -1.77 6.39
CA THR A 215 17.51 -1.68 5.24
C THR A 215 18.96 -1.59 5.68
N ILE A 216 19.25 -0.86 6.77
CA ILE A 216 20.58 -0.78 7.36
C ILE A 216 21.03 -2.17 7.85
N LEU A 217 20.24 -2.84 8.68
CA LEU A 217 20.58 -4.17 9.23
C LEU A 217 20.76 -5.23 8.13
N HIS A 218 19.90 -5.21 7.12
CA HIS A 218 19.93 -6.17 6.02
C HIS A 218 20.96 -5.83 4.92
N GLY A 219 21.48 -4.60 4.92
CA GLY A 219 22.61 -4.16 4.11
C GLY A 219 23.97 -4.57 4.72
N PHE A 220 24.08 -4.67 6.04
CA PHE A 220 25.32 -5.03 6.74
C PHE A 220 25.67 -6.53 6.74
N THR A 221 24.70 -7.40 6.46
CA THR A 221 24.81 -8.84 6.77
C THR A 221 25.42 -9.70 5.66
N LYS A 222 25.71 -9.18 4.45
CA LYS A 222 26.07 -10.08 3.32
C LYS A 222 27.25 -9.75 2.40
N ARG A 223 28.13 -8.76 2.67
CA ARG A 223 29.50 -8.66 2.08
C ARG A 223 30.30 -7.51 2.69
N ARG A 224 31.53 -7.80 3.12
CA ARG A 224 32.40 -6.93 3.93
C ARG A 224 33.35 -6.02 3.13
N ASP A 225 33.47 -6.21 1.81
CA ASP A 225 34.52 -5.55 1.03
C ASP A 225 33.98 -4.42 0.12
N GLU A 226 34.23 -3.19 0.62
CA GLU A 226 34.44 -1.88 -0.04
C GLU A 226 33.42 -1.25 -0.99
N PHE A 227 32.28 -1.86 -1.32
CA PHE A 227 31.17 -1.12 -1.93
C PHE A 227 29.82 -1.69 -1.51
N ARG A 228 28.95 -0.84 -0.92
CA ARG A 228 27.47 -0.82 -1.10
C ARG A 228 26.71 0.04 -0.09
N LEU A 229 27.18 0.26 1.14
CA LEU A 229 26.37 1.00 2.12
C LEU A 229 26.17 2.48 1.75
N ARG A 230 27.25 3.20 1.40
CA ARG A 230 27.12 4.62 0.98
C ARG A 230 26.30 4.76 -0.31
N ALA A 231 26.44 3.83 -1.26
CA ALA A 231 25.67 3.82 -2.50
C ALA A 231 24.20 3.43 -2.27
N ALA A 232 23.92 2.50 -1.35
CA ALA A 232 22.57 2.12 -0.94
C ALA A 232 21.89 3.22 -0.13
N LEU A 233 22.58 3.83 0.84
CA LEU A 233 22.09 4.99 1.57
C LEU A 233 21.89 6.18 0.64
N GLY A 234 22.82 6.43 -0.30
CA GLY A 234 22.70 7.47 -1.31
C GLY A 234 21.52 7.24 -2.26
N GLY A 235 21.33 6.01 -2.74
CA GLY A 235 20.20 5.67 -3.60
C GLY A 235 18.87 5.64 -2.87
N LEU A 236 18.83 5.23 -1.60
CA LEU A 236 17.64 5.35 -0.75
C LEU A 236 17.35 6.81 -0.40
N ALA A 237 18.37 7.65 -0.21
CA ALA A 237 18.19 9.08 -0.03
C ALA A 237 17.64 9.73 -1.30
N ILE A 238 18.13 9.32 -2.49
CA ILE A 238 17.57 9.77 -3.77
C ILE A 238 16.14 9.25 -3.96
N GLY A 239 15.88 7.98 -3.68
CA GLY A 239 14.52 7.41 -3.73
C GLY A 239 13.56 8.09 -2.77
N GLY A 240 14.04 8.40 -1.55
CA GLY A 240 13.31 9.17 -0.55
C GLY A 240 13.08 10.62 -1.00
N ALA A 241 14.08 11.26 -1.60
CA ALA A 241 13.93 12.60 -2.18
C ALA A 241 12.91 12.60 -3.33
N ILE A 242 12.94 11.59 -4.20
CA ILE A 242 11.91 11.40 -5.24
C ILE A 242 10.53 11.26 -4.59
N ALA A 243 10.39 10.45 -3.55
CA ALA A 243 9.13 10.27 -2.86
C ALA A 243 8.62 11.59 -2.22
N VAL A 244 9.49 12.35 -1.56
CA VAL A 244 9.16 13.64 -0.97
C VAL A 244 8.81 14.68 -2.06
N CYS A 245 9.59 14.75 -3.14
CA CYS A 245 9.31 15.68 -4.25
C CYS A 245 8.00 15.36 -4.95
N LEU A 246 7.70 14.08 -5.20
CA LEU A 246 6.42 13.67 -5.79
C LEU A 246 5.25 13.98 -4.85
N THR A 247 5.44 13.78 -3.55
CA THR A 247 4.39 13.99 -2.56
C THR A 247 4.21 15.46 -2.17
N ALA A 248 5.13 16.35 -2.55
CA ALA A 248 5.07 17.80 -2.32
C ALA A 248 3.75 18.44 -2.77
N ILE A 249 3.05 17.86 -3.75
CA ILE A 249 1.73 18.34 -4.21
C ILE A 249 0.62 18.23 -3.14
N GLN A 250 0.84 17.47 -2.07
CA GLN A 250 -0.08 17.31 -0.94
C GLN A 250 0.19 18.24 0.24
N TRP A 251 1.26 19.04 0.19
CA TRP A 251 1.76 19.86 1.30
C TRP A 251 1.71 21.35 1.00
#